data_AF-A0A963DIP2-F1
#
_entry.id   AF-A0A963DIP2-F1
#
_cell.length_a   1.000
_cell.length_b   1.000
_cell.length_c   1.000
_cell.angle_alpha   90.00
_cell.angle_beta   90.00
_cell.angle_gamma   90.00
#
_symmetry.space_group_name_H-M   'P 1'
#
loop_
_entity.id
_entity.type
_entity.pdbx_description
1 polymer ?
#
loop_
_entity_poly.entity_id
_entity_poly.type
_entity_poly.pdbx_seq_one_letter_code
_entity_poly.pdbx_strand_id
1 'polypeptide(L)'
;RELTALLKPDLYREGIDGEAVCWAHERMLARGEARRILIVVSDGCPADSATGLANDPFYLDNHLKAVLARREQQGAVEILGLGVGLDLSPFYRRCLATDMSRGLDNTLFAEIVALIHGGRRR
;
A
#
# COMPACT_ATOMS: atom_id res chain seq x y z
N ARG A 1 11.55 34.07 2.65
CA ARG A 1 11.88 32.88 1.84
C ARG A 1 11.12 31.73 2.44
N GLU A 2 9.96 31.47 1.84
CA GLU A 2 8.83 30.82 2.48
C GLU A 2 8.89 29.30 2.32
N LEU A 3 8.28 28.56 3.27
CA LEU A 3 7.97 27.13 3.18
C LEU A 3 7.03 26.78 2.01
N THR A 4 6.60 27.75 1.21
CA THR A 4 5.68 27.61 0.08
C THR A 4 6.19 26.62 -1.00
N ALA A 5 7.49 26.28 -1.01
CA ALA A 5 8.02 25.22 -1.86
C ALA A 5 7.64 23.79 -1.43
N LEU A 6 7.20 23.57 -0.19
CA LEU A 6 6.68 22.28 0.31
C LEU A 6 5.22 22.01 -0.08
N LEU A 7 4.54 22.98 -0.68
CA LEU A 7 3.14 22.88 -1.14
C LEU A 7 3.05 22.88 -2.66
N LYS A 8 4.04 22.31 -3.35
CA LYS A 8 3.87 21.96 -4.77
C LYS A 8 3.12 20.64 -4.84
N PRO A 9 1.93 20.57 -5.49
CA PRO A 9 1.19 19.33 -5.69
C PRO A 9 2.04 18.22 -6.32
N ASP A 10 3.06 18.61 -7.09
CA ASP A 10 3.99 17.71 -7.77
C ASP A 10 4.93 16.97 -6.81
N LEU A 11 5.18 17.50 -5.60
CA LEU A 11 5.99 16.83 -4.57
C LEU A 11 5.22 15.70 -3.86
N TYR A 12 3.88 15.70 -3.95
CA TYR A 12 3.00 14.70 -3.31
C TYR A 12 2.83 13.43 -4.14
N ARG A 13 3.63 13.26 -5.21
CA ARG A 13 3.63 12.10 -6.08
C ARG A 13 4.99 11.42 -6.14
N GLU A 14 5.69 11.39 -5.00
CA GLU A 14 6.97 10.68 -4.84
C GLU A 14 6.80 9.54 -3.83
N GLY A 15 6.24 8.42 -4.31
CA GLY A 15 6.06 7.15 -3.62
C GLY A 15 6.67 5.98 -4.41
N ILE A 16 7.65 5.30 -3.81
CA ILE A 16 8.23 4.04 -4.33
C ILE A 16 7.67 2.87 -3.50
N ASP A 17 6.36 2.66 -3.62
CA ASP A 17 5.59 1.75 -2.75
C ASP A 17 6.13 0.32 -2.72
N GLY A 18 6.65 -0.18 -3.84
CA GLY A 18 7.28 -1.50 -3.90
C GLY A 18 8.44 -1.65 -2.92
N GLU A 19 9.29 -0.63 -2.79
CA GLU A 19 10.40 -0.64 -1.82
C GLU A 19 9.90 -0.50 -0.39
N ALA A 20 8.89 0.33 -0.15
CA ALA A 20 8.27 0.48 1.16
C ALA A 20 7.68 -0.85 1.66
N VAL A 21 6.98 -1.58 0.78
CA VAL A 21 6.44 -2.92 1.07
C VAL A 21 7.57 -3.92 1.38
N CYS A 22 8.62 -3.96 0.56
CA CYS A 22 9.78 -4.82 0.80
C CYS A 22 10.42 -4.55 2.16
N TRP A 23 10.67 -3.27 2.46
CA TRP A 23 11.29 -2.84 3.71
C TRP A 23 10.45 -3.22 4.93
N ALA A 24 9.14 -2.96 4.90
CA ALA A 24 8.24 -3.32 5.98
C ALA A 24 8.16 -4.85 6.16
N HIS A 25 8.04 -5.59 5.06
CA HIS A 25 8.00 -7.04 5.07
C HIS A 25 9.25 -7.65 5.73
N GLU A 26 10.45 -7.22 5.33
CA GLU A 26 11.72 -7.73 5.88
C GLU A 26 11.84 -7.48 7.38
N ARG A 27 11.41 -6.31 7.86
CA ARG A 27 11.36 -6.01 9.30
C ARG A 27 10.40 -6.92 10.05
N MET A 28 9.28 -7.28 9.45
CA MET A 28 8.31 -8.20 10.05
C MET A 28 8.85 -9.64 10.13
N LEU A 29 9.65 -10.07 9.15
CA LEU A 29 10.29 -11.40 9.18
C LEU A 29 11.22 -11.58 10.39
N ALA A 30 11.85 -10.50 10.85
CA ALA A 30 12.71 -10.52 12.03
C ALA A 30 11.95 -10.71 13.35
N ARG A 31 10.61 -10.69 13.33
CA ARG A 31 9.77 -10.78 14.52
C ARG A 31 9.19 -12.17 14.71
N GLY A 32 8.95 -12.57 15.97
CA GLY A 32 8.56 -13.93 16.35
C GLY A 32 7.06 -14.25 16.29
N GLU A 33 6.21 -13.34 15.82
CA GLU A 33 4.77 -13.54 15.84
C GLU A 33 4.32 -14.59 14.79
N ALA A 34 3.42 -15.47 15.20
CA ALA A 34 2.91 -16.56 14.36
C ALA A 34 2.06 -16.07 13.17
N ARG A 35 1.46 -14.89 13.30
CA ARG A 35 0.67 -14.24 12.25
C ARG A 35 1.14 -12.80 12.10
N ARG A 36 1.50 -12.44 10.87
CA ARG A 36 2.06 -11.14 10.51
C ARG A 36 1.18 -10.55 9.41
N ILE A 37 0.65 -9.36 9.63
CA ILE A 37 -0.21 -8.66 8.69
C ILE A 37 0.38 -7.27 8.45
N LEU A 38 0.69 -6.97 7.19
CA LEU A 38 1.10 -5.66 6.71
C LEU A 38 -0.10 -4.99 6.05
N ILE A 39 -0.58 -3.89 6.63
CA ILE A 39 -1.63 -3.06 6.02
C ILE A 39 -0.96 -1.84 5.41
N VAL A 40 -1.07 -1.69 4.09
CA VAL A 40 -0.59 -0.53 3.35
C VAL A 40 -1.74 0.46 3.20
N VAL A 41 -1.61 1.61 3.84
CA VAL A 41 -2.56 2.73 3.68
C VAL A 41 -2.01 3.67 2.63
N SER A 42 -2.74 3.88 1.54
CA SER A 42 -2.32 4.75 0.43
C SER A 42 -3.47 5.60 -0.06
N ASP A 43 -3.20 6.84 -0.45
CA ASP A 43 -4.09 7.78 -1.14
C ASP A 43 -3.74 7.95 -2.63
N GLY A 44 -2.79 7.16 -3.16
CA GLY A 44 -2.28 7.29 -4.52
C GLY A 44 -1.65 6.01 -5.10
N CYS A 45 -1.23 6.11 -6.35
CA CYS A 45 -0.43 5.09 -7.03
C CYS A 45 1.07 5.38 -6.87
N PRO A 46 1.94 4.38 -7.05
CA PRO A 46 3.39 4.59 -7.09
C PRO A 46 3.77 5.64 -8.12
N ALA A 47 4.58 6.63 -7.72
CA ALA A 47 5.02 7.70 -8.59
C ALA A 47 6.39 8.21 -8.13
N ASP A 48 7.32 8.46 -9.03
CA ASP A 48 8.59 9.12 -8.73
C ASP A 48 9.06 9.81 -9.99
N SER A 49 9.38 11.10 -9.89
CA SER A 49 9.63 11.96 -11.04
C SER A 49 10.87 11.50 -11.83
N ALA A 50 11.94 11.13 -11.13
CA ALA A 50 13.18 10.68 -11.75
C ALA A 50 13.00 9.33 -12.45
N THR A 51 12.34 8.39 -11.78
CA THR A 51 12.03 7.07 -12.33
C THR A 51 11.12 7.17 -13.55
N GLY A 52 10.09 8.01 -13.49
CA GLY A 52 9.16 8.24 -14.60
C GLY A 52 9.79 8.91 -15.82
N LEU A 53 10.84 9.71 -15.64
CA LEU A 53 11.60 10.30 -16.75
C LEU A 53 12.55 9.29 -17.42
N ALA A 54 13.08 8.34 -16.65
CA ALA A 54 14.11 7.41 -17.12
C ALA A 54 13.56 6.07 -17.63
N ASN A 55 12.29 5.76 -17.36
CA ASN A 55 11.68 4.45 -17.63
C ASN A 55 10.33 4.58 -18.34
N ASP A 56 9.70 3.44 -18.64
CA ASP A 56 8.35 3.44 -19.20
C ASP A 56 7.31 3.91 -18.16
N PRO A 57 6.14 4.43 -18.61
CA PRO A 57 5.12 4.97 -17.70
C PRO A 57 4.55 3.98 -16.68
N PHE A 58 4.70 2.67 -16.88
CA PHE A 58 4.17 1.63 -16.02
C PHE A 58 5.24 0.98 -15.13
N TYR A 59 6.46 1.50 -15.13
CA TYR A 59 7.59 0.91 -14.42
C TYR A 59 7.29 0.68 -12.94
N LEU A 60 6.83 1.71 -12.23
CA LEU A 60 6.56 1.63 -10.79
C LEU A 60 5.32 0.79 -10.47
N ASP A 61 4.29 0.84 -11.31
CA ASP A 61 3.12 -0.02 -11.18
C ASP A 61 3.49 -1.51 -11.30
N ASN A 62 4.29 -1.83 -12.33
CA ASN A 62 4.78 -3.18 -12.57
C ASN A 62 5.73 -3.63 -11.46
N HIS A 63 6.55 -2.72 -10.95
CA HIS A 63 7.43 -2.97 -9.82
C HIS A 63 6.63 -3.33 -8.56
N LEU A 64 5.62 -2.53 -8.19
CA LEU A 64 4.76 -2.82 -7.04
C LEU A 64 4.05 -4.17 -7.20
N LYS A 65 3.48 -4.47 -8.38
CA LYS A 65 2.85 -5.77 -8.66
C LYS A 65 3.82 -6.93 -8.49
N ALA A 66 5.05 -6.80 -9.00
CA ALA A 66 6.08 -7.83 -8.90
C ALA A 66 6.50 -8.06 -7.45
N VAL A 67 6.69 -6.99 -6.67
CA VAL A 67 6.99 -7.07 -5.24
C VAL A 67 5.85 -7.78 -4.50
N LEU A 68 4.61 -7.33 -4.65
CA LEU A 68 3.46 -7.91 -3.96
C LEU A 68 3.31 -9.39 -4.30
N ALA A 69 3.37 -9.76 -5.58
CA ALA A 69 3.30 -11.15 -6.01
C ALA A 69 4.41 -12.01 -5.38
N ARG A 70 5.66 -11.52 -5.36
CA ARG A 70 6.79 -12.24 -4.75
C ARG A 70 6.60 -12.42 -3.24
N ARG A 71 6.18 -11.38 -2.53
CA ARG A 71 6.01 -11.42 -1.06
C ARG A 71 4.80 -12.28 -0.66
N GLU A 72 3.69 -12.20 -1.41
CA GLU A 72 2.53 -13.06 -1.20
C GLU A 72 2.86 -14.55 -1.43
N GLN A 73 3.66 -14.87 -2.45
CA GLN A 73 4.12 -16.24 -2.71
C GLN A 73 4.96 -16.82 -1.56
N GLN A 74 5.70 -15.98 -0.82
CA GLN A 74 6.44 -16.42 0.37
C GLN A 74 5.51 -16.82 1.52
N GLY A 75 4.29 -16.27 1.57
CA GLY A 75 3.27 -16.62 2.55
C GLY A 75 3.61 -16.28 4.01
N ALA A 76 4.73 -15.59 4.26
CA ALA A 76 5.24 -15.31 5.59
C ALA A 76 4.59 -14.08 6.25
N VAL A 77 3.99 -13.18 5.44
CA VAL A 77 3.29 -11.97 5.86
C VAL A 77 2.06 -11.80 4.96
N GLU A 78 0.88 -11.60 5.55
CA GLU A 78 -0.32 -11.21 4.82
C GLU A 78 -0.23 -9.73 4.46
N ILE A 79 -0.39 -9.37 3.18
CA ILE A 79 -0.33 -7.96 2.74
C ILE A 79 -1.73 -7.52 2.33
N LEU A 80 -2.19 -6.40 2.90
CA LEU A 80 -3.54 -5.84 2.70
C LEU A 80 -3.43 -4.39 2.27
N GLY A 81 -4.26 -3.96 1.32
CA GLY A 81 -4.36 -2.56 0.91
C GLY A 81 -5.52 -1.83 1.59
N LEU A 82 -5.31 -0.60 2.02
CA LEU A 82 -6.35 0.34 2.47
C LEU A 82 -6.23 1.62 1.64
N GLY A 83 -7.09 1.75 0.64
CA GLY A 83 -7.14 2.90 -0.26
C GLY A 83 -7.93 4.05 0.35
N VAL A 84 -7.28 5.19 0.55
CA VAL A 84 -7.91 6.44 1.00
C VAL A 84 -8.39 7.22 -0.20
N GLY A 85 -9.68 7.12 -0.52
CA GLY A 85 -10.28 7.81 -1.66
C GLY A 85 -9.91 7.25 -3.04
N LEU A 86 -9.30 6.05 -3.11
CA LEU A 86 -8.99 5.35 -4.35
C LEU A 86 -9.15 3.82 -4.22
N ASP A 87 -9.28 3.15 -5.36
CA ASP A 87 -9.28 1.70 -5.46
C ASP A 87 -7.86 1.16 -5.66
N LEU A 88 -7.42 0.30 -4.73
CA LEU A 88 -6.12 -0.37 -4.75
C LEU A 88 -6.17 -1.80 -5.33
N SER A 89 -7.34 -2.26 -5.79
CA SER A 89 -7.53 -3.58 -6.38
C SER A 89 -6.61 -3.93 -7.56
N PRO A 90 -6.07 -2.97 -8.35
CA PRO A 90 -5.07 -3.29 -9.39
C PRO A 90 -3.74 -3.83 -8.84
N PHE A 91 -3.44 -3.60 -7.56
CA PHE A 91 -2.18 -3.98 -6.93
C PHE A 91 -2.37 -5.04 -5.84
N TYR A 92 -3.36 -4.84 -4.97
CA TYR A 92 -3.56 -5.66 -3.77
C TYR A 92 -4.71 -6.64 -3.95
N ARG A 93 -4.44 -7.93 -3.75
CA ARG A 93 -5.47 -8.98 -3.82
C ARG A 93 -6.55 -8.81 -2.75
N ARG A 94 -6.18 -8.32 -1.58
CA ARG A 94 -7.09 -8.01 -0.47
C ARG A 94 -6.96 -6.53 -0.17
N CYS A 95 -7.98 -5.76 -0.53
CA CYS A 95 -8.02 -4.34 -0.25
C CYS A 95 -9.39 -3.86 0.20
N LEU A 96 -9.40 -2.71 0.86
CA LEU A 96 -10.58 -1.94 1.20
C LEU A 96 -10.36 -0.50 0.70
N ALA A 97 -11.32 0.03 -0.04
CA ALA A 97 -11.34 1.46 -0.36
C ALA A 97 -12.21 2.16 0.68
N THR A 98 -11.69 3.21 1.30
CA THR A 98 -12.37 4.01 2.31
C THR A 98 -12.48 5.47 1.88
N ASP A 99 -13.62 6.08 2.20
CA ASP A 99 -13.86 7.50 1.96
C ASP A 99 -13.57 8.29 3.24
N MET A 100 -12.43 9.00 3.25
CA MET A 100 -12.01 9.84 4.37
C MET A 100 -12.77 11.17 4.44
N SER A 101 -13.70 11.45 3.51
CA SER A 101 -14.61 12.60 3.64
C SER A 101 -15.56 12.43 4.83
N ARG A 102 -15.80 11.18 5.25
CA ARG A 102 -16.49 10.83 6.48
C ARG A 102 -15.44 10.58 7.56
N GLY A 103 -15.65 11.13 8.75
CA GLY A 103 -14.77 10.87 9.89
C GLY A 103 -14.69 9.37 10.20
N LEU A 104 -13.60 8.94 10.85
CA LEU A 104 -13.41 7.57 11.28
C LEU A 104 -14.61 7.12 12.14
N ASP A 105 -15.38 6.15 11.65
CA ASP A 105 -16.56 5.62 12.33
C ASP A 105 -16.43 4.12 12.65
N ASN A 106 -17.41 3.60 13.39
CA ASN A 106 -17.45 2.18 13.73
C ASN A 106 -17.65 1.27 12.51
N THR A 107 -18.15 1.82 11.39
CA THR A 107 -18.33 1.08 10.14
C THR A 107 -16.98 0.74 9.53
N LEU A 108 -16.13 1.75 9.35
CA LEU A 108 -14.78 1.57 8.84
C LEU A 108 -13.96 0.63 9.72
N PHE A 109 -14.11 0.74 11.05
CA PHE A 109 -13.48 -0.20 11.97
C PHE A 109 -13.93 -1.65 11.71
N ALA A 110 -15.24 -1.87 11.56
CA ALA A 110 -15.77 -3.21 11.27
C ALA A 110 -15.29 -3.74 9.92
N GLU A 111 -15.16 -2.89 8.89
CA GLU A 111 -14.63 -3.26 7.58
C GLU A 111 -13.15 -3.64 7.63
N ILE A 112 -12.32 -2.89 8.36
CA ILE A 112 -10.91 -3.24 8.58
C ILE A 112 -10.80 -4.56 9.33
N VAL A 113 -11.64 -4.78 10.34
CA VAL A 113 -11.69 -6.07 11.05
C VAL A 113 -12.08 -7.19 10.10
N ALA A 114 -13.10 -7.01 9.25
CA ALA A 114 -13.49 -7.99 8.25
C ALA A 114 -12.37 -8.26 7.23
N LEU A 115 -11.68 -7.20 6.78
CA LEU A 115 -10.52 -7.28 5.90
C LEU A 115 -9.43 -8.12 6.53
N ILE A 116 -9.12 -7.96 7.82
CA ILE A 116 -8.15 -8.79 8.56
C ILE A 116 -8.62 -10.24 8.66
N HIS A 117 -9.92 -10.50 8.87
CA HIS A 117 -10.46 -11.86 9.02
C HIS A 117 -10.56 -12.65 7.71
N GLY A 118 -10.51 -12.01 6.54
CA GLY A 118 -10.67 -12.61 5.21
C GLY A 118 -9.66 -13.69 4.76
N GLY A 119 -8.96 -14.34 5.69
CA GLY A 119 -8.00 -15.42 5.46
C GLY A 119 -8.44 -16.75 6.09
N ARG A 120 -9.48 -17.39 5.53
CA ARG A 120 -9.70 -18.85 5.40
C ARG A 120 -11.14 -19.12 4.93
N ARG A 121 -11.41 -18.96 3.63
CA ARG A 121 -12.36 -19.88 2.99
C ARG A 121 -11.51 -21.02 2.42
N ARG A 122 -11.74 -22.19 3.00
CA ARG A 122 -11.20 -23.50 2.61
C ARG A 122 -11.47 -23.78 1.14
#